data_AF-A0A5J4PXQ9-F1
#
_entry.id   AF-A0A5J4PXQ9-F1
#
_cell.length_a   1.000
_cell.length_b   1.000
_cell.length_c   1.000
_cell.angle_alpha   90.00
_cell.angle_beta   90.00
_cell.angle_gamma   90.00
#
_symmetry.space_group_name_H-M   'P 1'
#
loop_
_entity.id
_entity.type
_entity.pdbx_description
1 polymer ?
#
loop_
_entity_poly.entity_id
_entity_poly.type
_entity_poly.pdbx_seq_one_letter_code
_entity_poly.pdbx_strand_id
1 'polypeptide(L)'
;DEAPERYEEPQPSDMDTIPSKILLQFIAELPEGYRTVFNLYSLENKSHKEIAKLLNINEKSSASQLFRAKSALAKKIKDWMAHHN
;
A
#
# COMPACT_ATOMS: atom_id res chain seq x y z
N ASP A 1 16.01 17.25 9.22
CA ASP A 1 14.61 17.65 9.31
C ASP A 1 14.01 17.53 7.91
N GLU A 2 13.87 16.29 7.43
CA GLU A 2 13.27 16.02 6.13
C GLU A 2 11.79 15.78 6.39
N ALA A 3 10.95 16.73 5.95
CA ALA A 3 9.51 16.56 5.94
C ALA A 3 9.17 15.25 5.23
N PRO A 4 8.26 14.42 5.76
CA PRO A 4 7.86 13.20 5.05
C PRO A 4 7.28 13.62 3.70
N GLU A 5 7.81 13.08 2.61
CA GLU A 5 7.19 13.17 1.28
C GLU A 5 5.69 12.92 1.46
N ARG A 6 4.87 13.94 1.19
CA ARG A 6 3.42 13.78 1.23
C ARG A 6 3.09 12.71 0.20
N TYR A 7 2.45 11.64 0.66
CA TYR A 7 1.81 10.68 -0.20
C TYR A 7 0.71 11.42 -0.96
N GLU A 8 0.95 11.71 -2.22
CA GLU A 8 -0.13 12.01 -3.16
C GLU A 8 -0.89 10.71 -3.35
N GLU A 9 -2.07 10.62 -2.73
CA GLU A 9 -2.97 9.51 -3.00
C GLU A 9 -3.42 9.60 -4.48
N PRO A 10 -3.34 8.49 -5.24
CA PRO A 10 -3.73 8.49 -6.65
C PRO A 10 -5.21 8.87 -6.80
N GLN A 11 -5.53 9.63 -7.85
CA GLN A 11 -6.90 10.08 -8.10
C GLN A 11 -7.76 8.90 -8.61
N PRO A 12 -9.07 8.86 -8.34
CA PRO A 12 -9.95 7.79 -8.81
C PRO A 12 -9.92 7.58 -10.33
N SER A 13 -9.72 8.65 -11.11
CA SER A 13 -9.56 8.59 -12.57
C SER A 13 -8.34 7.79 -13.03
N ASP A 14 -7.32 7.69 -12.18
CA ASP A 14 -6.10 6.92 -12.44
C ASP A 14 -6.37 5.41 -12.27
N MET A 15 -7.40 5.03 -11.51
CA MET A 15 -7.76 3.62 -11.33
C MET A 15 -8.53 3.05 -12.52
N ASP A 16 -9.31 3.86 -13.23
CA ASP A 16 -10.05 3.43 -14.42
C ASP A 16 -9.12 3.11 -15.61
N THR A 17 -7.88 3.61 -15.57
CA THR A 17 -6.86 3.36 -16.61
C THR A 17 -6.00 2.12 -16.35
N ILE A 18 -5.93 1.61 -15.12
CA ILE A 18 -5.08 0.45 -14.78
C ILE A 18 -5.91 -0.82 -14.66
N PRO A 19 -5.64 -1.87 -15.46
CA PRO A 19 -6.36 -3.13 -15.33
C PRO A 19 -6.21 -3.73 -13.92
N SER A 20 -7.31 -4.21 -13.33
CA SER A 20 -7.29 -4.75 -11.95
C SER A 20 -6.27 -5.88 -11.75
N LYS A 21 -5.99 -6.67 -12.80
CA LYS A 21 -4.94 -7.72 -12.76
C LYS A 21 -3.55 -7.15 -12.50
N ILE A 22 -3.25 -5.96 -13.02
CA ILE A 22 -1.97 -5.26 -12.80
C ILE A 22 -1.89 -4.74 -11.37
N LEU A 23 -2.98 -4.15 -10.86
CA LEU A 23 -3.05 -3.72 -9.45
C LEU A 23 -2.83 -4.90 -8.49
N LEU A 24 -3.47 -6.04 -8.75
CA LEU A 24 -3.27 -7.26 -7.97
C LEU A 24 -1.82 -7.77 -8.06
N GLN A 25 -1.18 -7.66 -9.22
CA GLN A 25 0.24 -7.99 -9.38
C GLN A 25 1.12 -7.07 -8.53
N PHE A 26 0.88 -5.75 -8.53
CA PHE A 26 1.65 -4.81 -7.71
C PHE A 26 1.52 -5.10 -6.21
N ILE A 27 0.32 -5.47 -5.75
CA ILE A 27 0.10 -5.92 -4.37
C ILE A 27 0.87 -7.21 -4.10
N ALA A 28 0.87 -8.17 -5.02
CA ALA A 28 1.59 -9.43 -4.89
C ALA A 28 3.11 -9.24 -4.82
N GLU A 29 3.66 -8.22 -5.47
CA GLU A 29 5.10 -7.89 -5.48
C GLU A 29 5.58 -7.13 -4.24
N LEU A 30 4.67 -6.71 -3.35
CA LEU A 30 5.06 -6.08 -2.09
C LEU A 30 5.84 -7.05 -1.19
N PRO A 31 6.81 -6.56 -0.39
CA PRO A 31 7.40 -7.34 0.69
C PRO A 31 6.32 -7.95 1.58
N GLU A 32 6.53 -9.18 2.04
CA GLU A 32 5.50 -9.97 2.72
C GLU A 32 4.81 -9.21 3.86
N GLY A 33 5.57 -8.60 4.77
CA GLY A 33 5.00 -7.83 5.88
C GLY A 33 4.14 -6.63 5.42
N TYR A 34 4.54 -5.98 4.33
CA TYR A 34 3.82 -4.82 3.79
C TYR A 34 2.51 -5.27 3.17
N ARG A 35 2.56 -6.33 2.37
CA ARG A 35 1.40 -6.96 1.74
C ARG A 35 0.39 -7.44 2.78
N THR A 36 0.85 -8.15 3.81
CA THR A 36 0.01 -8.69 4.87
C THR A 36 -0.67 -7.57 5.65
N VAL A 37 0.08 -6.56 6.09
CA VAL A 37 -0.50 -5.42 6.82
C VAL A 37 -1.46 -4.62 5.94
N PHE A 38 -1.13 -4.38 4.67
CA PHE A 38 -1.99 -3.69 3.73
C PHE A 38 -3.32 -4.43 3.52
N ASN A 39 -3.30 -5.75 3.31
CA ASN A 39 -4.51 -6.54 3.11
C ASN A 39 -5.40 -6.54 4.37
N LEU A 40 -4.80 -6.76 5.54
CA LEU A 40 -5.55 -6.77 6.80
C LEU A 40 -6.21 -5.41 7.08
N TYR A 41 -5.53 -4.31 6.76
CA TYR A 41 -6.07 -2.96 6.97
C TYR A 41 -7.10 -2.59 5.90
N SER A 42 -6.74 -2.70 4.62
CA SER A 42 -7.50 -2.14 3.50
C SER A 42 -8.63 -3.06 3.02
N LEU A 43 -8.48 -4.37 3.15
CA LEU A 43 -9.46 -5.36 2.65
C LEU A 43 -10.28 -5.97 3.79
N GLU A 44 -9.65 -6.23 4.93
CA GLU A 44 -10.32 -6.82 6.09
C GLU A 44 -10.75 -5.79 7.16
N ASN A 45 -10.53 -4.49 6.91
CA ASN A 45 -10.92 -3.38 7.78
C ASN A 45 -10.41 -3.50 9.23
N LYS A 46 -9.24 -4.12 9.45
CA LYS A 46 -8.64 -4.23 10.79
C LYS A 46 -7.87 -2.97 11.15
N SER A 47 -8.01 -2.52 12.39
CA SER A 47 -7.19 -1.45 12.96
C SER A 47 -5.74 -1.89 13.17
N HIS A 48 -4.80 -0.94 13.26
CA HIS A 48 -3.39 -1.24 13.58
C HIS A 48 -3.23 -2.02 14.89
N LYS A 49 -4.07 -1.74 15.88
CA LYS A 49 -4.12 -2.46 17.15
C LYS A 49 -4.49 -3.94 16.98
N GLU A 50 -5.50 -4.23 16.16
CA GLU A 50 -5.91 -5.62 15.86
C GLU A 50 -4.83 -6.36 15.07
N ILE A 51 -4.25 -5.70 14.06
CA ILE A 51 -3.15 -6.25 13.24
C ILE A 51 -1.92 -6.55 14.11
N ALA A 52 -1.56 -5.63 15.00
CA ALA A 52 -0.45 -5.79 15.93
C ALA A 52 -0.62 -7.05 16.78
N LYS A 53 -1.82 -7.26 17.33
CA LYS A 53 -2.15 -8.47 18.10
C LYS A 53 -2.11 -9.73 17.25
N LEU A 54 -2.64 -9.68 16.03
CA LEU A 54 -2.78 -10.84 15.14
C LEU A 54 -1.44 -11.34 14.61
N LEU A 55 -0.52 -10.41 14.31
CA LEU A 55 0.82 -10.70 13.78
C LEU A 55 1.91 -10.74 14.86
N ASN A 56 1.57 -10.51 16.12
CA ASN A 56 2.52 -10.38 17.23
C ASN A 56 3.65 -9.36 16.95
N ILE A 57 3.26 -8.18 16.45
CA ILE A 57 4.13 -7.03 16.22
C ILE A 57 3.63 -5.82 17.03
N ASN A 58 4.41 -4.74 17.11
CA ASN A 58 3.91 -3.52 17.73
C ASN A 58 3.04 -2.70 16.74
N GLU A 59 2.15 -1.86 17.29
CA GLU A 59 1.23 -1.03 16.50
C GLU A 59 1.94 -0.05 15.55
N LYS A 60 3.08 0.52 15.98
CA LYS A 60 3.92 1.39 15.14
C LYS A 60 4.52 0.64 13.94
N SER A 61 4.83 -0.65 14.10
CA SER A 61 5.28 -1.53 13.01
C SER A 61 4.15 -1.81 12.03
N SER A 62 2.89 -1.95 12.49
CA SER A 62 1.75 -2.01 11.59
C SER A 62 1.60 -0.71 10.79
N ALA A 63 1.60 0.45 11.46
CA ALA A 63 1.48 1.75 10.80
C ALA A 63 2.59 2.00 9.75
N SER A 64 3.86 1.76 10.12
CA SER A 64 5.00 1.96 9.21
C SER A 64 5.01 0.97 8.04
N GLN A 65 4.57 -0.27 8.22
CA GLN A 65 4.43 -1.23 7.12
C GLN A 65 3.31 -0.83 6.16
N LEU A 66 2.15 -0.37 6.66
CA LEU A 66 1.06 0.12 5.82
C LEU A 66 1.51 1.33 4.98
N PHE A 67 2.18 2.28 5.62
CA PHE A 67 2.73 3.47 4.98
C PHE A 67 3.69 3.10 3.83
N ARG A 68 4.64 2.20 4.09
CA ARG A 68 5.59 1.72 3.06
C ARG A 68 4.88 0.91 1.96
N ALA A 69 3.84 0.15 2.30
CA ALA A 69 3.02 -0.54 1.30
C ALA A 69 2.35 0.46 0.34
N LYS A 70 1.67 1.48 0.88
CA LYS A 70 1.05 2.55 0.08
C LYS A 70 2.08 3.29 -0.78
N SER A 71 3.26 3.59 -0.20
CA SER A 71 4.38 4.22 -0.93
C SER A 71 4.79 3.43 -2.16
N ALA A 72 5.02 2.12 -1.97
CA ALA A 72 5.50 1.24 -3.01
C ALA A 72 4.46 1.04 -4.12
N LEU A 73 3.17 0.92 -3.74
CA LEU A 73 2.07 0.84 -4.70
C LEU A 73 1.93 2.13 -5.51
N ALA A 74 1.91 3.29 -4.85
CA ALA A 74 1.81 4.59 -5.54
C ALA A 74 2.94 4.78 -6.55
N LYS A 75 4.18 4.41 -6.18
CA LYS A 75 5.32 4.42 -7.11
C LYS A 75 5.09 3.51 -8.32
N LYS A 76 4.69 2.24 -8.11
CA LYS A 76 4.43 1.29 -9.20
C LYS A 76 3.31 1.76 -10.15
N ILE A 77 2.25 2.33 -9.59
CA ILE A 77 1.13 2.91 -10.35
C ILE A 77 1.64 4.06 -11.21
N LYS A 78 2.36 5.01 -10.62
CA LYS A 78 2.94 6.16 -11.33
C LYS A 78 3.87 5.72 -12.47
N ASP A 79 4.77 4.78 -12.19
CA ASP A 79 5.70 4.24 -13.18
C ASP A 79 4.92 3.55 -14.33
N TRP A 80 3.89 2.77 -14.01
CA TRP A 80 3.05 2.11 -15.01
C TRP A 80 2.33 3.11 -15.91
N MET A 81 1.70 4.13 -15.33
CA MET A 81 1.00 5.18 -16.07
C MET A 81 1.94 5.98 -16.97
N ALA A 82 3.16 6.28 -16.50
CA ALA A 82 4.16 6.99 -17.30
C ALA A 82 4.62 6.21 -18.54
N HIS A 83 4.54 4.88 -18.52
CA HIS A 83 4.94 4.01 -19.63
C HIS A 83 3.79 3.58 -20.56
N HIS A 84 2.54 3.86 -20.20
CA HIS A 84 1.34 3.44 -20.94
C HIS A 84 0.45 4.62 -21.39
N ASN A 85 0.97 5.85 -21.29
CA ASN A 85 0.41 7.07 -21.89
C ASN A 85 1.06 7.40 -23.23
#